data_AF-A0A0T8WRQ4-F1
#
_entry.id   AF-A0A0T8WRQ4-F1
#
_cell.length_a   1.000
_cell.length_b   1.000
_cell.length_c   1.000
_cell.angle_alpha   90.00
_cell.angle_beta   90.00
_cell.angle_gamma   90.00
#
_symmetry.space_group_name_H-M   'P 1'
#
loop_
_entity.id
_entity.type
_entity.pdbx_description
1 polymer ?
#
loop_
_entity_poly.entity_id
_entity_poly.type
_entity_poly.pdbx_seq_one_letter_code
_entity_poly.pdbx_strand_id
1 'polypeptide(L)'
;MIWLRIQNYGVVALAGTTFPIDRQLSSDLLEFKQPYTNSLDAVSDRDFILEFLSNASILMMHMSRFCEEMINWCSFEYQFITLSDTFTTGSSIMPQKKNPDMAELIRGKTGRVYGHLFGLLTVMKSLPLAYNKDLQEDKEGMFDTVETILNSLDVLAGMLSSLQVNKEKMQESTEKDFSNATELADYLAGKGLPFREAHEVVGRLVLDSIKSAKNLQDWTLEELQTYHSLITEDIYVYLQPKTAVQRRNSLGGTGFDQVEYQIAVAKKANEAKK
;
A
#
# COMPACT_ATOMS: atom_id res chain seq x y z
N MET A 1 2.28 -20.15 1.19
CA MET A 1 3.23 -20.91 2.04
C MET A 1 2.64 -22.27 2.45
N ILE A 2 2.19 -23.07 1.49
CA ILE A 2 1.74 -24.45 1.76
C ILE A 2 2.95 -25.39 1.92
N TRP A 3 4.09 -25.03 1.33
CA TRP A 3 5.29 -25.87 1.21
C TRP A 3 6.27 -25.81 2.39
N LEU A 4 6.30 -24.73 3.17
CA LEU A 4 7.17 -24.60 4.36
C LEU A 4 6.90 -25.64 5.45
N ARG A 5 5.75 -26.32 5.40
CA ARG A 5 5.35 -27.36 6.36
C ARG A 5 5.45 -28.77 5.76
N ILE A 6 6.24 -28.98 4.71
CA ILE A 6 6.51 -30.33 4.18
C ILE A 6 7.94 -30.77 4.52
N GLN A 7 8.06 -31.95 5.12
CA GLN A 7 9.31 -32.46 5.68
C GLN A 7 10.13 -33.23 4.63
N ASN A 8 11.43 -32.90 4.51
CA ASN A 8 12.34 -33.58 3.59
C ASN A 8 13.27 -34.62 4.27
N TYR A 9 13.24 -34.82 5.58
CA TYR A 9 14.09 -35.83 6.22
C TYR A 9 13.76 -37.26 5.77
N GLY A 10 14.78 -38.12 5.77
CA GLY A 10 14.65 -39.53 5.39
C GLY A 10 14.73 -39.81 3.89
N VAL A 11 14.88 -38.78 3.05
CA VAL A 11 15.05 -38.92 1.57
C VAL A 11 16.50 -39.14 1.14
N VAL A 12 17.45 -38.90 2.06
CA VAL A 12 18.90 -39.05 1.88
C VAL A 12 19.39 -38.29 0.65
N ALA A 13 20.14 -38.93 -0.25
CA ALA A 13 20.78 -38.24 -1.38
C ALA A 13 19.80 -37.94 -2.52
N LEU A 14 18.88 -38.87 -2.83
CA LEU A 14 17.86 -38.73 -3.89
C LEU A 14 16.85 -39.88 -3.92
N ALA A 15 17.20 -41.08 -3.44
CA ALA A 15 16.42 -42.32 -3.64
C ALA A 15 15.68 -42.80 -2.38
N GLY A 16 15.70 -42.03 -1.29
CA GLY A 16 15.22 -42.51 0.01
C GLY A 16 16.29 -43.28 0.79
N THR A 17 15.85 -43.96 1.84
CA THR A 17 16.69 -44.77 2.73
C THR A 17 16.26 -46.23 2.73
N THR A 18 17.23 -47.14 2.92
CA THR A 18 16.97 -48.57 3.13
C THR A 18 16.70 -48.92 4.59
N PHE A 19 16.93 -47.98 5.52
CA PHE A 19 16.59 -48.17 6.92
C PHE A 19 15.08 -48.05 7.14
N PRO A 20 14.48 -48.87 8.00
CA PRO A 20 13.04 -48.88 8.26
C PRO A 20 12.65 -47.72 9.19
N ILE A 21 12.87 -46.48 8.73
CA ILE A 21 12.49 -45.27 9.46
C ILE A 21 11.02 -44.91 9.22
N ASP A 22 10.42 -44.26 10.21
CA ASP A 22 9.09 -43.65 10.07
C ASP A 22 9.23 -42.15 9.79
N ARG A 23 9.01 -41.76 8.53
CA ARG A 23 9.04 -40.35 8.10
C ARG A 23 7.82 -39.57 8.57
N GLN A 24 6.70 -40.24 8.81
CA GLN A 24 5.52 -39.59 9.37
C GLN A 24 5.77 -39.23 10.83
N LEU A 25 6.28 -40.16 11.63
CA LEU A 25 6.70 -39.89 13.01
C LEU A 25 7.68 -38.71 13.06
N SER A 26 8.68 -38.68 12.17
CA SER A 26 9.65 -37.59 12.12
C SER A 26 9.04 -36.25 11.68
N SER A 27 7.99 -36.27 10.86
CA SER A 27 7.24 -35.07 10.47
C SER A 27 6.44 -34.55 11.66
N ASP A 28 5.73 -35.43 12.36
CA ASP A 28 4.89 -35.10 13.51
C ASP A 28 5.73 -34.52 14.67
N LEU A 29 6.88 -35.15 14.97
CA LEU A 29 7.80 -34.69 16.02
C LEU A 29 8.41 -33.32 15.75
N LEU A 30 8.56 -32.94 14.47
CA LEU A 30 9.11 -31.66 14.04
C LEU A 30 8.01 -30.67 13.62
N GLU A 31 6.75 -31.00 13.88
CA GLU A 31 5.57 -30.16 13.59
C GLU A 31 5.38 -29.81 12.11
N PHE A 32 5.93 -30.64 11.21
CA PHE A 32 5.60 -30.58 9.79
C PHE A 32 4.23 -31.22 9.55
N LYS A 33 3.53 -30.75 8.52
CA LYS A 33 2.20 -31.26 8.15
C LYS A 33 2.27 -32.69 7.58
N GLN A 34 3.30 -32.96 6.79
CA GLN A 34 3.51 -34.24 6.09
C GLN A 34 4.92 -34.32 5.50
N PRO A 35 5.45 -35.52 5.23
CA PRO A 35 6.68 -35.68 4.47
C PRO A 35 6.49 -35.46 2.97
N TYR A 36 7.55 -35.11 2.24
CA TYR A 36 7.55 -35.18 0.77
C TYR A 36 7.26 -36.61 0.31
N THR A 37 6.38 -36.74 -0.69
CA THR A 37 5.99 -38.03 -1.29
C THR A 37 7.02 -38.57 -2.28
N ASN A 38 7.94 -37.74 -2.76
CA ASN A 38 8.99 -38.12 -3.70
C ASN A 38 10.37 -37.64 -3.19
N SER A 39 11.35 -38.56 -3.15
CA SER A 39 12.69 -38.27 -2.64
C SER A 39 13.55 -37.43 -3.57
N LEU A 40 13.37 -37.55 -4.89
CA LEU A 40 14.07 -36.71 -5.89
C LEU A 40 13.60 -35.27 -5.77
N ASP A 41 12.29 -35.07 -5.63
CA ASP A 41 11.68 -33.76 -5.45
C ASP A 41 12.17 -33.10 -4.14
N ALA A 42 12.10 -33.84 -3.03
CA ALA A 42 12.48 -33.36 -1.70
C ALA A 42 13.92 -32.80 -1.59
N VAL A 43 14.86 -33.29 -2.41
CA VAL A 43 16.26 -32.81 -2.40
C VAL A 43 16.52 -31.71 -3.44
N SER A 44 15.67 -31.60 -4.46
CA SER A 44 15.86 -30.70 -5.62
C SER A 44 15.02 -29.43 -5.52
N ASP A 45 13.85 -29.52 -4.89
CA ASP A 45 12.86 -28.45 -4.81
C ASP A 45 13.37 -27.23 -4.01
N ARG A 46 13.07 -26.03 -4.51
CA ARG A 46 13.25 -24.74 -3.83
C ARG A 46 12.06 -23.79 -4.03
N ASP A 47 10.92 -24.32 -4.48
CA ASP A 47 9.71 -23.55 -4.76
C ASP A 47 9.23 -22.82 -3.51
N PHE A 48 9.38 -23.41 -2.32
CA PHE A 48 9.05 -22.74 -1.06
C PHE A 48 9.83 -21.44 -0.82
N ILE A 49 11.09 -21.36 -1.28
CA ILE A 49 11.91 -20.15 -1.20
C ILE A 49 11.52 -19.17 -2.29
N LEU A 50 11.27 -19.65 -3.52
CA LEU A 50 10.78 -18.81 -4.61
C LEU A 50 9.42 -18.17 -4.26
N GLU A 51 8.49 -18.93 -3.69
CA GLU A 51 7.21 -18.42 -3.17
C GLU A 51 7.44 -17.39 -2.06
N PHE A 52 8.36 -17.65 -1.12
CA PHE A 52 8.70 -16.69 -0.07
C PHE A 52 9.23 -15.38 -0.68
N LEU A 53 10.24 -15.45 -1.55
CA LEU A 53 10.85 -14.28 -2.21
C LEU A 53 9.85 -13.53 -3.09
N SER A 54 8.91 -14.23 -3.72
CA SER A 54 7.82 -13.63 -4.50
C SER A 54 6.86 -12.83 -3.60
N ASN A 55 6.38 -13.44 -2.51
CA ASN A 55 5.51 -12.76 -1.55
C ASN A 55 6.22 -11.57 -0.88
N ALA A 56 7.49 -11.76 -0.51
CA ALA A 56 8.38 -10.73 0.00
C ALA A 56 8.52 -9.54 -0.96
N SER A 57 8.70 -9.82 -2.25
CA SER A 57 8.78 -8.80 -3.30
C SER A 57 7.48 -8.00 -3.38
N ILE A 58 6.32 -8.67 -3.40
CA ILE A 58 5.01 -8.00 -3.43
C ILE A 58 4.81 -7.11 -2.19
N LEU A 59 5.20 -7.59 -1.00
CA LEU A 59 5.15 -6.81 0.23
C LEU A 59 6.01 -5.55 0.12
N MET A 60 7.27 -5.68 -0.30
CA MET A 60 8.18 -4.54 -0.45
C MET A 60 7.66 -3.52 -1.47
N MET A 61 7.01 -3.95 -2.55
CA MET A 61 6.35 -3.06 -3.51
C MET A 61 5.22 -2.24 -2.88
N HIS A 62 4.38 -2.87 -2.06
CA HIS A 62 3.32 -2.15 -1.35
C HIS A 62 3.92 -1.13 -0.37
N MET A 63 4.97 -1.52 0.37
CA MET A 63 5.68 -0.61 1.26
C MET A 63 6.34 0.53 0.49
N SER A 64 6.94 0.28 -0.67
CA SER A 64 7.61 1.30 -1.47
C SER A 64 6.64 2.37 -1.96
N ARG A 65 5.44 1.97 -2.40
CA ARG A 65 4.39 2.91 -2.81
C ARG A 65 3.92 3.77 -1.65
N PHE A 66 3.77 3.18 -0.48
CA PHE A 66 3.39 3.92 0.72
C PHE A 66 4.50 4.87 1.19
N CYS A 67 5.76 4.45 1.12
CA CYS A 67 6.91 5.32 1.37
C CYS A 67 6.99 6.48 0.38
N GLU A 68 6.65 6.28 -0.90
CA GLU A 68 6.58 7.36 -1.90
C GLU A 68 5.61 8.47 -1.47
N GLU A 69 4.40 8.10 -1.04
CA GLU A 69 3.42 9.04 -0.52
C GLU A 69 3.98 9.82 0.67
N MET A 70 4.58 9.14 1.64
CA MET A 70 5.18 9.81 2.80
C MET A 70 6.30 10.79 2.41
N ILE A 71 7.15 10.42 1.45
CA ILE A 71 8.22 11.29 0.95
C ILE A 71 7.63 12.56 0.34
N ASN A 72 6.59 12.43 -0.49
CA ASN A 72 5.89 13.59 -1.06
C ASN A 72 5.20 14.43 0.01
N TRP A 73 4.48 13.81 0.95
CA TRP A 73 3.75 14.51 2.02
C TRP A 73 4.69 15.24 2.99
N CYS A 74 5.93 14.78 3.15
CA CYS A 74 6.97 15.46 3.93
C CYS A 74 7.64 16.63 3.18
N SER A 75 7.44 16.75 1.87
CA SER A 75 8.16 17.75 1.07
C SER A 75 7.78 19.17 1.51
N PHE A 76 8.64 20.13 1.15
CA PHE A 76 8.39 21.54 1.46
C PHE A 76 7.14 22.09 0.76
N GLU A 77 6.78 21.54 -0.40
CA GLU A 77 5.63 21.93 -1.20
C GLU A 77 4.32 21.42 -0.59
N TYR A 78 4.31 20.22 -0.02
CA TYR A 78 3.11 19.61 0.57
C TYR A 78 2.95 19.92 2.05
N GLN A 79 3.97 19.61 2.86
CA GLN A 79 3.98 19.79 4.33
C GLN A 79 2.76 19.18 5.04
N PHE A 80 2.19 18.10 4.51
CA PHE A 80 1.03 17.43 5.06
C PHE A 80 1.37 16.65 6.32
N ILE A 81 2.59 16.13 6.41
CA ILE A 81 3.07 15.38 7.56
C ILE A 81 4.44 15.86 8.00
N THR A 82 4.76 15.61 9.27
CA THR A 82 6.11 15.72 9.83
C THR A 82 6.48 14.39 10.47
N LEU A 83 7.64 13.85 10.08
CA LEU A 83 8.22 12.66 10.72
C LEU A 83 9.07 13.06 11.93
N SER A 84 9.15 12.15 12.90
CA SER A 84 9.97 12.34 14.10
C SER A 84 11.46 12.24 13.80
N ASP A 85 12.29 12.95 14.56
CA ASP A 85 13.75 12.99 14.39
C ASP A 85 14.41 11.61 14.47
N THR A 86 13.80 10.66 15.17
CA THR A 86 14.24 9.25 15.24
C THR A 86 14.30 8.57 13.86
N PHE A 87 13.45 9.00 12.92
CA PHE A 87 13.31 8.38 11.59
C PHE A 87 13.67 9.33 10.45
N THR A 88 14.27 10.48 10.74
CA THR A 88 14.69 11.46 9.74
C THR A 88 16.09 11.95 10.03
N THR A 89 16.87 12.24 8.99
CA THR A 89 18.11 13.00 9.17
C THR A 89 17.83 14.50 9.01
N GLY A 90 18.49 15.31 9.84
CA GLY A 90 18.44 16.77 9.77
C GLY A 90 19.69 17.35 9.11
N SER A 91 19.59 18.55 8.55
CA SER A 91 20.77 19.32 8.16
C SER A 91 21.29 20.13 9.35
N SER A 92 22.62 20.12 9.58
CA SER A 92 23.26 20.98 10.59
C SER A 92 23.16 22.48 10.26
N ILE A 93 22.93 22.83 8.98
CA ILE A 93 22.81 24.22 8.50
C ILE A 93 21.34 24.65 8.43
N MET A 94 20.42 23.71 8.14
CA MET A 94 18.99 23.96 8.00
C MET A 94 18.19 23.13 9.02
N PRO A 95 17.97 23.64 10.25
CA PRO A 95 17.37 22.87 11.34
C PRO A 95 15.93 22.43 11.08
N GLN A 96 15.23 23.09 10.16
CA GLN A 96 13.88 22.74 9.73
C GLN A 96 13.84 21.64 8.65
N LYS A 97 14.95 21.37 7.97
CA LYS A 97 15.00 20.39 6.89
C LYS A 97 15.15 18.99 7.47
N LYS A 98 14.07 18.21 7.41
CA LYS A 98 14.04 16.78 7.76
C LYS A 98 13.94 15.94 6.49
N ASN A 99 14.89 15.04 6.29
CA ASN A 99 14.86 14.12 5.16
C ASN A 99 14.15 12.82 5.57
N PRO A 100 13.22 12.30 4.76
CA PRO A 100 12.54 11.03 5.05
C PRO A 100 13.41 9.82 4.67
N ASP A 101 14.67 9.78 5.11
CA ASP A 101 15.67 8.79 4.66
C ASP A 101 15.21 7.35 4.88
N MET A 102 14.48 7.09 5.97
CA MET A 102 13.98 5.75 6.27
C MET A 102 12.96 5.27 5.24
N ALA A 103 12.08 6.16 4.77
CA ALA A 103 11.15 5.86 3.69
C ALA A 103 11.90 5.66 2.35
N GLU A 104 12.93 6.47 2.08
CA GLU A 104 13.77 6.32 0.90
C GLU A 104 14.55 4.99 0.88
N LEU A 105 15.08 4.58 2.04
CA LEU A 105 15.78 3.31 2.22
C LEU A 105 14.84 2.12 1.98
N ILE A 106 13.64 2.12 2.58
CA ILE A 106 12.64 1.07 2.35
C ILE A 106 12.28 0.99 0.85
N ARG A 107 12.05 2.13 0.21
CA ARG A 107 11.78 2.21 -1.24
C ARG A 107 12.93 1.58 -2.04
N GLY A 108 14.18 1.92 -1.73
CA GLY A 108 15.37 1.34 -2.38
C GLY A 108 15.56 -0.17 -2.13
N LYS A 109 15.24 -0.65 -0.93
CA LYS A 109 15.35 -2.08 -0.56
C LYS A 109 14.42 -2.98 -1.35
N THR A 110 13.36 -2.44 -1.97
CA THR A 110 12.52 -3.18 -2.93
C THR A 110 13.35 -3.78 -4.06
N GLY A 111 14.28 -3.02 -4.63
CA GLY A 111 15.17 -3.50 -5.69
C GLY A 111 16.09 -4.63 -5.24
N ARG A 112 16.53 -4.60 -3.97
CA ARG A 112 17.35 -5.67 -3.37
C ARG A 112 16.58 -6.97 -3.25
N VAL A 113 15.37 -6.93 -2.71
CA VAL A 113 14.50 -8.11 -2.55
C VAL A 113 14.08 -8.68 -3.91
N TYR A 114 13.78 -7.81 -4.89
CA TYR A 114 13.54 -8.25 -6.27
C TYR A 114 14.75 -8.97 -6.84
N GLY A 115 15.94 -8.40 -6.66
CA GLY A 115 17.21 -9.00 -7.09
C GLY A 115 17.38 -10.43 -6.58
N HIS A 116 17.04 -10.69 -5.31
CA HIS A 116 17.10 -12.04 -4.74
C HIS A 116 16.14 -13.02 -5.39
N LEU A 117 14.89 -12.59 -5.66
CA LEU A 117 13.92 -13.41 -6.37
C LEU A 117 14.42 -13.76 -7.78
N PHE A 118 14.86 -12.75 -8.54
CA PHE A 118 15.36 -12.96 -9.90
C PHE A 118 16.64 -13.80 -9.92
N GLY A 119 17.52 -13.62 -8.92
CA GLY A 119 18.71 -14.42 -8.73
C GLY A 119 18.38 -15.89 -8.57
N LEU A 120 17.50 -16.23 -7.61
CA LEU A 120 17.14 -17.63 -7.37
C LEU A 120 16.35 -18.25 -8.53
N LEU A 121 15.43 -17.50 -9.15
CA LEU A 121 14.74 -17.96 -10.37
C LEU A 121 15.75 -18.32 -11.48
N THR A 122 16.80 -17.52 -11.62
CA THR A 122 17.85 -17.74 -12.62
C THR A 122 18.71 -18.96 -12.28
N VAL A 123 19.07 -19.15 -11.01
CA VAL A 123 19.79 -20.34 -10.52
C VAL A 123 18.98 -21.62 -10.77
N MET A 124 17.69 -21.60 -10.44
CA MET A 124 16.81 -22.78 -10.58
C MET A 124 16.50 -23.13 -12.03
N LYS A 125 16.57 -22.15 -12.94
CA LYS A 125 16.20 -22.34 -14.35
C LYS A 125 17.11 -23.37 -15.03
N SER A 126 16.49 -24.43 -15.54
CA SER A 126 17.13 -25.50 -16.31
C SER A 126 18.13 -26.36 -15.53
N LEU A 127 18.04 -26.42 -14.19
CA LEU A 127 18.80 -27.40 -13.42
C LEU A 127 18.27 -28.82 -13.69
N PRO A 128 19.14 -29.80 -14.02
CA PRO A 128 18.75 -31.19 -14.10
C PRO A 128 18.48 -31.74 -12.69
N LEU A 129 17.58 -32.71 -12.56
CA LEU A 129 17.42 -33.42 -11.28
C LEU A 129 18.67 -34.28 -10.98
N ALA A 130 19.06 -34.48 -9.73
CA ALA A 130 18.40 -34.05 -8.49
C ALA A 130 19.13 -32.88 -7.81
N TYR A 131 19.83 -33.13 -6.70
CA TYR A 131 20.66 -32.12 -6.03
C TYR A 131 21.86 -31.72 -6.90
N ASN A 132 22.02 -30.41 -7.10
CA ASN A 132 23.20 -29.78 -7.68
C ASN A 132 23.78 -28.78 -6.69
N LYS A 133 25.09 -28.49 -6.79
CA LYS A 133 25.77 -27.59 -5.86
C LYS A 133 25.25 -26.15 -5.95
N ASP A 134 24.73 -25.77 -7.12
CA ASP A 134 24.03 -24.53 -7.42
C ASP A 134 22.91 -24.23 -6.40
N LEU A 135 22.25 -25.27 -5.89
CA LEU A 135 21.19 -25.15 -4.86
C LEU A 135 21.70 -24.66 -3.49
N GLN A 136 22.99 -24.33 -3.37
CA GLN A 136 23.54 -23.66 -2.19
C GLN A 136 23.27 -22.15 -2.18
N GLU A 137 23.03 -21.54 -3.35
CA GLU A 137 22.70 -20.11 -3.54
C GLU A 137 21.29 -19.75 -3.04
N ASP A 138 20.51 -20.74 -2.58
CA ASP A 138 19.17 -20.59 -2.04
C ASP A 138 19.12 -19.84 -0.69
N LYS A 139 20.23 -19.80 0.05
CA LYS A 139 20.30 -19.35 1.45
C LYS A 139 20.54 -17.85 1.61
N GLU A 140 21.55 -17.31 0.94
CA GLU A 140 22.02 -15.94 1.20
C GLU A 140 20.95 -14.89 0.88
N GLY A 141 20.37 -14.96 -0.33
CA GLY A 141 19.30 -14.03 -0.73
C GLY A 141 18.02 -14.20 0.09
N MET A 142 17.73 -15.42 0.54
CA MET A 142 16.58 -15.70 1.42
C MET A 142 16.78 -15.09 2.81
N PHE A 143 17.92 -15.32 3.46
CA PHE A 143 18.21 -14.75 4.78
C PHE A 143 18.27 -13.23 4.75
N ASP A 144 18.93 -12.64 3.76
CA ASP A 144 18.99 -11.18 3.60
C ASP A 144 17.59 -10.57 3.37
N THR A 145 16.71 -11.27 2.65
CA THR A 145 15.31 -10.85 2.46
C THR A 145 14.52 -10.86 3.76
N VAL A 146 14.69 -11.89 4.60
CA VAL A 146 14.04 -11.96 5.93
C VAL A 146 14.45 -10.77 6.78
N GLU A 147 15.76 -10.52 6.92
CA GLU A 147 16.28 -9.40 7.71
C GLU A 147 15.80 -8.06 7.15
N THR A 148 15.84 -7.89 5.83
CA THR A 148 15.39 -6.66 5.16
C THR A 148 13.92 -6.38 5.44
N ILE A 149 13.04 -7.38 5.35
CA ILE A 149 11.60 -7.20 5.55
C ILE A 149 11.28 -6.89 7.01
N LEU A 150 11.85 -7.63 7.95
CA LEU A 150 11.60 -7.41 9.37
C LEU A 150 12.01 -6.00 9.79
N ASN A 151 13.24 -5.60 9.44
CA ASN A 151 13.72 -4.26 9.74
C ASN A 151 12.89 -3.17 9.05
N SER A 152 12.48 -3.38 7.79
CA SER A 152 11.65 -2.40 7.06
C SER A 152 10.26 -2.25 7.67
N LEU A 153 9.65 -3.35 8.13
CA LEU A 153 8.35 -3.32 8.81
C LEU A 153 8.42 -2.60 10.14
N ASP A 154 9.44 -2.88 10.96
CA ASP A 154 9.64 -2.24 12.26
C ASP A 154 9.85 -0.72 12.11
N VAL A 155 10.69 -0.32 11.16
CA VAL A 155 10.94 1.10 10.85
C VAL A 155 9.67 1.78 10.34
N LEU A 156 8.91 1.14 9.44
CA LEU A 156 7.67 1.72 8.92
C LEU A 156 6.61 1.87 10.01
N ALA A 157 6.45 0.86 10.87
CA ALA A 157 5.54 0.91 12.01
C ALA A 157 5.93 2.04 12.98
N GLY A 158 7.23 2.18 13.25
CA GLY A 158 7.79 3.26 14.06
C GLY A 158 7.45 4.63 13.47
N MET A 159 7.73 4.86 12.19
CA MET A 159 7.42 6.11 11.49
C MET A 159 5.94 6.47 11.58
N LEU A 160 5.04 5.49 11.39
CA LEU A 160 3.61 5.73 11.46
C LEU A 160 3.12 6.04 12.87
N SER A 161 3.72 5.42 13.88
CA SER A 161 3.33 5.65 15.27
C SER A 161 3.67 7.05 15.79
N SER A 162 4.72 7.68 15.23
CA SER A 162 5.19 9.01 15.64
C SER A 162 4.88 10.13 14.64
N LEU A 163 4.23 9.79 13.52
CA LEU A 163 3.81 10.71 12.47
C LEU A 163 2.93 11.83 13.03
N GLN A 164 3.25 13.07 12.69
CA GLN A 164 2.39 14.22 12.97
C GLN A 164 1.72 14.71 11.69
N VAL A 165 0.41 14.90 11.74
CA VAL A 165 -0.40 15.38 10.61
C VAL A 165 -0.63 16.89 10.75
N ASN A 166 -0.34 17.63 9.69
CA ASN A 166 -0.67 19.05 9.58
C ASN A 166 -2.09 19.22 9.02
N LYS A 167 -3.07 19.19 9.92
CA LYS A 167 -4.50 19.27 9.56
C LYS A 167 -4.85 20.54 8.80
N GLU A 168 -4.27 21.67 9.20
CA GLU A 168 -4.54 22.98 8.58
C GLU A 168 -4.05 22.99 7.13
N LYS A 169 -2.82 22.51 6.87
CA LYS A 169 -2.27 22.48 5.52
C LYS A 169 -3.01 21.51 4.60
N MET A 170 -3.39 20.35 5.13
CA MET A 170 -4.20 19.39 4.38
C MET A 170 -5.58 19.98 4.07
N GLN A 171 -6.23 20.64 5.03
CA GLN A 171 -7.52 21.30 4.79
C GLN A 171 -7.41 22.39 3.72
N GLU A 172 -6.42 23.28 3.84
CA GLU A 172 -6.19 24.36 2.85
C GLU A 172 -6.06 23.80 1.42
N SER A 173 -5.37 22.66 1.27
CA SER A 173 -5.19 22.03 -0.05
C SER A 173 -6.49 21.57 -0.72
N THR A 174 -7.55 21.33 0.07
CA THR A 174 -8.86 20.91 -0.45
C THR A 174 -9.80 22.06 -0.82
N GLU A 175 -9.43 23.30 -0.49
CA GLU A 175 -10.33 24.46 -0.66
C GLU A 175 -10.02 25.26 -1.94
N LYS A 176 -8.86 25.04 -2.59
CA LYS A 176 -8.30 25.91 -3.64
C LYS A 176 -8.03 25.20 -4.98
N ASP A 177 -8.68 24.07 -5.27
CA ASP A 177 -8.29 23.19 -6.38
C ASP A 177 -9.42 22.82 -7.36
N PHE A 178 -10.58 23.51 -7.31
CA PHE A 178 -11.78 23.20 -8.11
C PHE A 178 -12.27 21.73 -8.01
N SER A 179 -11.75 20.95 -7.06
CA SER A 179 -12.11 19.53 -6.90
C SER A 179 -13.60 19.34 -6.58
N ASN A 180 -14.23 20.35 -5.98
CA ASN A 180 -15.67 20.41 -5.69
C ASN A 180 -16.55 20.71 -6.91
N ALA A 181 -16.01 20.94 -8.10
CA ALA A 181 -16.80 21.11 -9.33
C ALA A 181 -17.70 19.89 -9.62
N THR A 182 -17.19 18.68 -9.37
CA THR A 182 -17.97 17.45 -9.50
C THR A 182 -19.17 17.44 -8.54
N GLU A 183 -19.01 18.00 -7.34
CA GLU A 183 -20.08 18.05 -6.34
C GLU A 183 -21.24 18.95 -6.77
N LEU A 184 -20.94 20.04 -7.50
CA LEU A 184 -21.98 20.89 -8.10
C LEU A 184 -22.74 20.15 -9.22
N ALA A 185 -22.05 19.35 -10.03
CA ALA A 185 -22.70 18.54 -11.07
C ALA A 185 -23.63 17.50 -10.43
N ASP A 186 -23.16 16.79 -9.41
CA ASP A 186 -23.95 15.82 -8.64
C ASP A 186 -25.13 16.49 -7.92
N TYR A 187 -24.95 17.71 -7.41
CA TYR A 187 -26.01 18.49 -6.79
C TYR A 187 -27.14 18.83 -7.79
N LEU A 188 -26.79 19.35 -8.98
CA LEU A 188 -27.77 19.65 -10.02
C LEU A 188 -28.47 18.38 -10.52
N ALA A 189 -27.72 17.29 -10.68
CA ALA A 189 -28.28 16.00 -11.05
C ALA A 189 -29.24 15.45 -10.00
N GLY A 190 -28.89 15.59 -8.71
CA GLY A 190 -29.76 15.24 -7.59
C GLY A 190 -31.05 16.06 -7.54
N LYS A 191 -31.07 17.26 -8.14
CA LYS A 191 -32.27 18.10 -8.31
C LYS A 191 -33.05 17.83 -9.60
N GLY A 192 -32.67 16.80 -10.35
CA GLY A 192 -33.41 16.33 -11.52
C GLY A 192 -32.88 16.81 -12.88
N LEU A 193 -31.76 17.54 -12.92
CA LEU A 193 -31.12 17.91 -14.19
C LEU A 193 -30.37 16.68 -14.76
N PRO A 194 -30.51 16.33 -16.05
CA PRO A 194 -29.69 15.26 -16.63
C PRO A 194 -28.20 15.54 -16.43
N PHE A 195 -27.42 14.53 -16.02
CA PHE A 195 -26.02 14.72 -15.62
C PHE A 195 -25.17 15.40 -16.70
N ARG A 196 -25.43 15.12 -17.98
CA ARG A 196 -24.76 15.78 -19.11
C ARG A 196 -24.99 17.29 -19.10
N GLU A 197 -26.22 17.73 -18.88
CA GLU A 197 -26.58 19.15 -18.81
C GLU A 197 -25.99 19.79 -17.55
N ALA A 198 -26.03 19.09 -16.41
CA ALA A 198 -25.36 19.53 -15.19
C ALA A 198 -23.86 19.76 -15.41
N HIS A 199 -23.17 18.80 -16.04
CA HIS A 199 -21.75 18.91 -16.37
C HIS A 199 -21.46 20.08 -17.33
N GLU A 200 -22.32 20.34 -18.32
CA GLU A 200 -22.19 21.51 -19.20
C GLU A 200 -22.37 22.84 -18.44
N VAL A 201 -23.31 22.91 -17.50
CA VAL A 201 -23.48 24.07 -16.60
C VAL A 201 -22.22 24.30 -15.77
N VAL A 202 -21.72 23.26 -15.10
CA VAL A 202 -20.50 23.34 -14.28
C VAL A 202 -19.28 23.72 -15.11
N GLY A 203 -19.12 23.15 -16.30
CA GLY A 203 -18.00 23.46 -17.19
C GLY A 203 -17.93 24.94 -17.55
N ARG A 204 -19.08 25.58 -17.81
CA ARG A 204 -19.15 27.04 -18.05
C ARG A 204 -18.78 27.84 -16.80
N LEU A 205 -19.31 27.47 -15.64
CA LEU A 205 -19.01 28.14 -14.38
C LEU A 205 -17.52 28.03 -14.01
N VAL A 206 -16.91 26.85 -14.16
CA VAL A 206 -15.48 26.64 -13.89
C VAL A 206 -14.62 27.47 -14.85
N LEU A 207 -14.96 27.53 -16.13
CA LEU A 207 -14.23 28.35 -17.11
C LEU A 207 -14.26 29.84 -16.71
N ASP A 208 -15.41 30.36 -16.31
CA ASP A 208 -15.53 31.75 -15.89
C ASP A 208 -14.91 32.01 -14.51
N SER A 209 -14.90 31.01 -13.64
CA SER A 209 -14.20 31.03 -12.35
C SER A 209 -12.68 31.17 -12.55
N ILE A 210 -12.11 30.42 -13.49
CA ILE A 210 -10.68 30.54 -13.85
C ILE A 210 -10.37 31.94 -14.39
N LYS A 211 -11.22 32.48 -15.28
CA LYS A 211 -11.02 33.83 -15.84
C LYS A 211 -11.13 34.95 -14.79
N SER A 212 -12.01 34.77 -13.81
CA SER A 212 -12.27 35.76 -12.75
C SER A 212 -11.44 35.54 -11.48
N ALA A 213 -10.62 34.49 -11.44
CA ALA A 213 -9.86 34.08 -10.26
C ALA A 213 -10.73 33.91 -8.99
N LYS A 214 -11.98 33.45 -9.16
CA LYS A 214 -12.92 33.11 -8.09
C LYS A 214 -12.98 31.59 -7.93
N ASN A 215 -13.04 31.07 -6.70
CA ASN A 215 -13.42 29.67 -6.49
C ASN A 215 -14.95 29.52 -6.58
N LEU A 216 -15.44 28.28 -6.69
CA LEU A 216 -16.89 28.03 -6.80
C LEU A 216 -17.69 28.56 -5.60
N GLN A 217 -17.10 28.52 -4.40
CA GLN A 217 -17.71 29.06 -3.19
C GLN A 217 -17.70 30.60 -3.09
N ASP A 218 -16.93 31.29 -3.94
CA ASP A 218 -16.78 32.75 -3.90
C ASP A 218 -17.82 33.49 -4.75
N TRP A 219 -18.61 32.76 -5.56
CA TRP A 219 -19.71 33.31 -6.35
C TRP A 219 -20.93 33.57 -5.47
N THR A 220 -21.62 34.69 -5.69
CA THR A 220 -22.88 34.94 -4.97
C THR A 220 -23.99 34.03 -5.49
N LEU A 221 -25.04 33.83 -4.69
CA LEU A 221 -26.15 32.98 -5.08
C LEU A 221 -26.83 33.52 -6.35
N GLU A 222 -26.99 34.83 -6.47
CA GLU A 222 -27.55 35.48 -7.65
C GLU A 222 -26.70 35.22 -8.88
N GLU A 223 -25.36 35.31 -8.76
CA GLU A 223 -24.45 35.01 -9.86
C GLU A 223 -24.56 33.52 -10.27
N LEU A 224 -24.57 32.60 -9.29
CA LEU A 224 -24.72 31.17 -9.54
C LEU A 224 -26.07 30.85 -10.23
N GLN A 225 -27.15 31.52 -9.83
CA GLN A 225 -28.47 31.33 -10.43
C GLN A 225 -28.56 31.78 -11.89
N THR A 226 -27.63 32.63 -12.36
CA THR A 226 -27.52 32.93 -13.81
C THR A 226 -27.10 31.71 -14.64
N TYR A 227 -26.38 30.75 -14.03
CA TYR A 227 -25.97 29.51 -14.68
C TYR A 227 -27.08 28.46 -14.69
N HIS A 228 -27.82 28.32 -13.57
CA HIS A 228 -28.99 27.45 -13.50
C HIS A 228 -29.91 27.79 -12.31
N SER A 229 -31.23 27.82 -12.55
CA SER A 229 -32.24 28.18 -11.55
C SER A 229 -32.42 27.16 -10.41
N LEU A 230 -31.93 25.93 -10.59
CA LEU A 230 -31.95 24.88 -9.54
C LEU A 230 -30.93 25.13 -8.41
N ILE A 231 -30.00 26.08 -8.60
CA ILE A 231 -29.02 26.44 -7.58
C ILE A 231 -29.69 27.30 -6.51
N THR A 232 -29.67 26.80 -5.28
CA THR A 232 -30.21 27.47 -4.08
C THR A 232 -29.13 27.57 -3.01
N GLU A 233 -29.42 28.27 -1.91
CA GLU A 233 -28.46 28.58 -0.84
C GLU A 233 -27.76 27.35 -0.23
N ASP A 234 -28.41 26.18 -0.26
CA ASP A 234 -27.82 24.91 0.16
C ASP A 234 -26.55 24.52 -0.63
N ILE A 235 -26.29 25.09 -1.80
CA ILE A 235 -25.10 24.79 -2.61
C ILE A 235 -23.79 25.00 -1.83
N TYR A 236 -23.73 26.04 -0.99
CA TYR A 236 -22.53 26.34 -0.20
C TYR A 236 -22.20 25.23 0.79
N VAL A 237 -23.21 24.46 1.24
CA VAL A 237 -23.01 23.28 2.09
C VAL A 237 -22.48 22.11 1.27
N TYR A 238 -23.00 21.90 0.05
CA TYR A 238 -22.58 20.83 -0.85
C TYR A 238 -21.14 21.02 -1.35
N LEU A 239 -20.71 22.27 -1.53
CA LEU A 239 -19.35 22.61 -1.97
C LEU A 239 -18.29 22.48 -0.87
N GLN A 240 -18.68 22.33 0.41
CA GLN A 240 -17.71 22.12 1.49
C GLN A 240 -17.00 20.77 1.32
N PRO A 241 -15.65 20.72 1.40
CA PRO A 241 -14.89 19.47 1.26
C PRO A 241 -15.35 18.37 2.22
N LYS A 242 -15.70 18.74 3.46
CA LYS A 242 -16.24 17.80 4.46
C LYS A 242 -17.54 17.14 4.00
N THR A 243 -18.45 17.91 3.42
CA THR A 243 -19.73 17.41 2.90
C THR A 243 -19.51 16.49 1.70
N ALA A 244 -18.61 16.88 0.79
CA ALA A 244 -18.24 16.07 -0.38
C ALA A 244 -17.74 14.67 0.04
N VAL A 245 -16.85 14.61 1.03
CA VAL A 245 -16.37 13.34 1.59
C VAL A 245 -17.50 12.55 2.24
N GLN A 246 -18.30 13.18 3.10
CA GLN A 246 -19.40 12.50 3.81
C GLN A 246 -20.41 11.84 2.87
N ARG A 247 -20.71 12.48 1.73
CA ARG A 247 -21.67 11.97 0.73
C ARG A 247 -21.17 10.73 -0.02
N ARG A 248 -19.86 10.49 -0.08
CA ARG A 248 -19.25 9.33 -0.75
C ARG A 248 -19.34 8.06 0.12
N ASN A 249 -20.56 7.71 0.49
CA ASN A 249 -20.87 6.67 1.48
C ASN A 249 -21.22 5.30 0.86
N SER A 250 -20.97 5.10 -0.45
CA SER A 250 -21.10 3.77 -1.07
C SER A 250 -20.08 2.79 -0.48
N LEU A 251 -20.34 1.49 -0.54
CA LEU A 251 -19.45 0.47 0.02
C LEU A 251 -18.01 0.66 -0.48
N GLY A 252 -17.07 0.88 0.44
CA GLY A 252 -15.66 1.12 0.12
C GLY A 252 -15.29 2.58 -0.16
N GLY A 253 -16.24 3.50 -0.09
CA GLY A 253 -16.03 4.93 -0.28
C GLY A 253 -15.29 5.63 0.86
N THR A 254 -15.08 6.94 0.70
CA THR A 254 -14.36 7.79 1.65
C THR A 254 -15.26 8.45 2.70
N GLY A 255 -16.57 8.22 2.64
CA GLY A 255 -17.53 8.68 3.66
C GLY A 255 -17.16 8.17 5.05
N PHE A 256 -17.43 8.98 6.08
CA PHE A 256 -16.98 8.70 7.44
C PHE A 256 -17.46 7.34 7.96
N ASP A 257 -18.73 6.98 7.71
CA ASP A 257 -19.27 5.66 8.10
C ASP A 257 -18.55 4.51 7.39
N GLN A 258 -18.16 4.69 6.12
CA GLN A 258 -17.42 3.68 5.36
C GLN A 258 -15.99 3.51 5.86
N VAL A 259 -15.33 4.59 6.24
CA VAL A 259 -13.99 4.54 6.84
C VAL A 259 -14.05 3.83 8.19
N GLU A 260 -15.02 4.15 9.04
CA GLU A 260 -15.23 3.46 10.32
C GLU A 260 -15.51 1.97 10.12
N TYR A 261 -16.35 1.62 9.14
CA TYR A 261 -16.60 0.24 8.75
C TYR A 261 -15.31 -0.47 8.31
N GLN A 262 -14.50 0.14 7.44
CA GLN A 262 -13.23 -0.45 6.98
C GLN A 262 -12.24 -0.67 8.13
N ILE A 263 -12.16 0.26 9.08
CA ILE A 263 -11.32 0.12 10.28
C ILE A 263 -11.80 -1.10 11.11
N ALA A 264 -13.10 -1.26 11.30
CA ALA A 264 -13.65 -2.41 12.04
C ALA A 264 -13.34 -3.74 11.33
N VAL A 265 -13.50 -3.80 9.99
CA VAL A 265 -13.14 -4.96 9.19
C VAL A 265 -11.65 -5.29 9.31
N ALA A 266 -10.78 -4.29 9.21
CA ALA A 266 -9.33 -4.47 9.33
C ALA A 266 -8.92 -5.00 10.71
N LYS A 267 -9.53 -4.49 11.80
CA LYS A 267 -9.29 -4.97 13.17
C LYS A 267 -9.68 -6.45 13.31
N LYS A 268 -10.88 -6.83 12.84
CA LYS A 268 -11.35 -8.21 12.88
C LYS A 268 -10.45 -9.15 12.07
N ALA A 269 -9.99 -8.72 10.90
CA ALA A 269 -9.07 -9.49 10.07
C ALA A 269 -7.70 -9.68 10.73
N ASN A 270 -7.23 -8.70 11.52
CA ASN A 270 -5.98 -8.80 12.26
C ASN A 270 -6.11 -9.76 13.47
N GLU A 271 -7.23 -9.73 14.18
CA GLU A 271 -7.53 -10.67 15.28
C GLU A 271 -7.61 -12.11 14.80
N ALA A 272 -8.24 -12.37 13.65
CA ALA A 272 -8.35 -13.72 13.08
C ALA A 272 -7.01 -14.31 12.61
N LYS A 273 -5.95 -13.51 12.52
CA LYS A 273 -4.60 -13.93 12.12
C LYS A 273 -3.66 -14.21 13.31
N LYS A 274 -4.07 -13.84 14.53
CA LYS A 274 -3.35 -14.14 15.77
C LYS A 274 -3.76 -15.51 16.29
#